data_AF-A0A377K727-F1
#
_entry.id   AF-A0A377K727-F1
#
_cell.length_a   1.000
_cell.length_b   1.000
_cell.length_c   1.000
_cell.angle_alpha   90.00
_cell.angle_beta   90.00
_cell.angle_gamma   90.00
#
_symmetry.space_group_name_H-M   'P 1'
#
loop_
_entity.id
_entity.type
_entity.pdbx_description
1 polymer ?
#
loop_
_entity_poly.entity_id
_entity_poly.type
_entity_poly.pdbx_seq_one_letter_code
_entity_poly.pdbx_strand_id
1 'polypeptide(L)' 'MPIRLAALDLHAYWMAHPQEKAVQQPIKAEEKPGRNDPCPCGSGKKFKQCCLH' A
#
# COMPACT_ATOMS: atom_id res chain seq x y z
N MET A 1 38.29 3.61 19.96
CA MET A 1 37.12 4.14 19.23
C MET A 1 36.31 2.98 18.64
N PRO A 2 35.50 2.28 19.44
CA PRO A 2 34.87 1.00 19.07
C PRO A 2 33.73 1.11 18.05
N ILE A 3 33.19 2.32 17.84
CA ILE A 3 32.04 2.57 16.95
C ILE A 3 32.38 2.23 15.48
N ARG A 4 33.65 2.40 15.07
CA ARG A 4 34.08 2.22 13.68
C ARG A 4 34.10 0.77 13.23
N LEU A 5 34.27 -0.18 14.16
CA LEU A 5 34.31 -1.61 13.85
C LEU A 5 32.88 -2.15 13.62
N ALA A 6 31.95 -1.84 14.53
CA ALA A 6 30.57 -2.27 14.42
C ALA A 6 29.86 -1.74 13.16
N ALA A 7 30.17 -0.52 12.73
CA ALA A 7 29.60 0.04 11.50
C ALA A 7 30.06 -0.70 10.23
N LEU A 8 31.31 -1.19 10.20
CA LEU A 8 31.83 -1.97 9.08
C LEU A 8 31.19 -3.36 9.02
N ASP A 9 30.98 -4.00 10.17
CA ASP A 9 30.34 -5.32 10.25
C ASP A 9 28.88 -5.27 9.76
N LEU A 10 28.13 -4.23 10.17
CA LEU A 10 26.77 -4.01 9.69
C LEU A 10 26.73 -3.76 8.18
N HIS A 11 27.68 -3.00 7.64
CA HIS A 11 27.78 -2.74 6.21
C HIS A 11 28.07 -4.03 5.42
N ALA A 12 29.02 -4.84 5.89
CA ALA A 12 29.35 -6.13 5.26
C ALA A 12 28.15 -7.10 5.28
N TYR A 13 27.42 -7.14 6.40
CA TYR A 13 26.21 -7.95 6.52
C TYR A 13 25.15 -7.56 5.48
N TRP A 14 24.85 -6.27 5.31
CA TRP A 14 23.88 -5.80 4.31
C TRP A 14 24.33 -6.04 2.87
N MET A 15 25.63 -5.94 2.57
CA MET A 15 26.15 -6.23 1.22
C MET A 15 26.07 -7.72 0.87
N ALA A 16 26.22 -8.61 1.85
CA ALA A 16 26.11 -10.05 1.67
C ALA A 16 24.66 -10.56 1.58
N HIS A 17 23.70 -9.77 2.06
CA HIS A 17 22.28 -10.16 2.14
C HIS A 17 21.41 -9.13 1.41
N PRO A 18 21.54 -9.02 0.07
CA PRO A 18 20.65 -8.16 -0.70
C PRO A 18 19.21 -8.61 -0.47
N GLN A 19 18.44 -7.74 0.19
CA GLN A 19 17.01 -7.96 0.33
C GLN A 19 16.40 -7.86 -1.06
N GLU A 20 15.90 -8.99 -1.58
CA GLU A 20 15.02 -9.01 -2.74
C GLU A 20 13.74 -8.27 -2.34
N LYS A 21 13.75 -6.94 -2.48
CA LYS A 21 12.53 -6.14 -2.36
C LYS A 21 11.63 -6.57 -3.50
N ALA A 22 10.72 -7.50 -3.21
CA ALA A 22 9.66 -7.87 -4.11
C ALA A 22 8.97 -6.57 -4.53
N VAL A 23 9.07 -6.25 -5.82
CA VAL A 23 8.46 -5.04 -6.39
C VAL A 23 6.95 -5.23 -6.23
N GLN A 24 6.37 -4.54 -5.24
CA GLN A 24 4.93 -4.55 -5.06
C GLN A 24 4.31 -3.84 -6.27
N GLN A 25 3.47 -4.56 -7.00
CA GLN A 25 2.72 -3.99 -8.11
C GLN A 25 1.74 -2.95 -7.54
N PRO A 26 1.58 -1.77 -8.17
CA PRO A 26 0.55 -0.83 -7.75
C PRO A 26 -0.83 -1.47 -7.92
N ILE A 27 -1.62 -1.50 -6.85
CA ILE A 27 -3.00 -1.99 -6.89
C ILE A 27 -3.80 -0.96 -7.70
N LYS A 28 -4.38 -1.38 -8.84
CA LYS A 28 -5.31 -0.55 -9.59
C LYS A 28 -6.60 -0.43 -8.79
N ALA A 29 -6.87 0.73 -8.22
CA ALA A 29 -8.16 0.99 -7.60
C ALA A 29 -9.26 0.95 -8.66
N GLU A 30 -10.34 0.24 -8.36
CA GLU A 30 -11.56 0.30 -9.15
C GLU A 30 -12.19 1.71 -9.06
N GLU A 31 -12.89 2.11 -10.11
CA GLU A 31 -13.61 3.39 -10.11
C GLU A 31 -14.70 3.35 -9.04
N LYS A 32 -14.60 4.27 -8.08
CA LYS A 32 -15.61 4.39 -7.03
C LYS A 32 -16.86 5.04 -7.62
N PRO A 33 -18.07 4.56 -7.27
CA PRO A 33 -19.30 5.21 -7.68
C PRO A 33 -19.31 6.65 -7.17
N GLY A 34 -19.66 7.58 -8.06
CA GLY A 34 -19.84 8.98 -7.73
C GLY A 34 -21.00 9.16 -6.75
N ARG A 35 -20.97 10.28 -6.03
CA ARG A 35 -21.93 10.59 -4.96
C ARG A 35 -23.39 10.46 -5.42
N ASN A 36 -23.72 10.84 -6.66
CA ASN A 36 -25.09 10.80 -7.18
C ASN A 36 -25.43 9.54 -7.98
N ASP A 37 -24.47 8.65 -8.21
CA ASP A 37 -24.66 7.43 -9.01
C ASP A 37 -25.53 6.41 -8.29
N PRO A 38 -26.17 5.47 -9.00
CA PRO A 38 -26.90 4.37 -8.37
C PRO A 38 -25.97 3.55 -7.46
N CYS A 39 -26.46 3.20 -6.26
CA CYS A 39 -25.68 2.38 -5.33
C CYS A 39 -25.49 0.95 -5.87
N PRO A 40 -24.25 0.43 -5.93
CA PRO A 40 -23.98 -0.95 -6.38
C PRO A 40 -24.50 -2.01 -5.42
N CYS A 41 -24.96 -1.62 -4.23
CA CYS A 41 -25.55 -2.48 -3.20
C CYS A 41 -26.96 -3.00 -3.52
N GLY A 42 -27.57 -2.59 -4.64
CA GLY A 42 -28.91 -3.04 -5.05
C GLY A 42 -30.08 -2.37 -4.33
N SER A 43 -29.83 -1.31 -3.55
CA SER A 43 -30.89 -0.61 -2.79
C SER A 43 -31.80 0.28 -3.63
N GLY A 44 -31.46 0.51 -4.91
CA GLY A 44 -32.16 1.46 -5.78
C GLY A 44 -31.97 2.94 -5.42
N LYS A 45 -31.19 3.25 -4.38
CA LYS A 45 -30.90 4.63 -3.93
C LYS A 45 -29.60 5.15 -4.55
N LYS A 46 -29.44 6.48 -4.58
CA LYS A 46 -28.14 7.12 -4.92
C LYS A 46 -27.08 6.69 -3.91
N PHE A 47 -25.81 6.57 -4.32
CA PHE A 47 -24.70 6.16 -3.47
C PHE A 47 -24.61 7.04 -2.21
N LYS A 48 -24.80 8.36 -2.36
CA LYS A 48 -24.89 9.30 -1.25
C LYS A 48 -26.02 9.06 -0.25
N GLN A 49 -27.04 8.27 -0.56
CA GLN A 49 -28.17 8.03 0.34
C GLN A 49 -28.21 6.57 0.81
N CYS A 50 -27.15 5.80 0.54
CA CYS A 50 -27.12 4.37 0.87
C CYS A 50 -25.81 3.93 1.55
N CYS A 51 -24.69 3.88 0.83
CA CYS A 51 -23.43 3.33 1.34
C CYS A 51 -22.37 4.40 1.63
N LEU A 52 -22.66 5.67 1.33
CA LEU A 52 -21.79 6.80 1.66
C LEU A 52 -22.18 7.47 3.00
N HIS A 53 -23.23 7.00 3.66
CA HIS A 53 -23.59 7.35 5.05
C HIS A 53 -23.52 6.09 5.91
#